data_AF-A0A938QU85-F1
#
_entry.id   AF-A0A938QU85-F1
#
_cell.length_a   1.000
_cell.length_b   1.000
_cell.length_c   1.000
_cell.angle_alpha   90.00
_cell.angle_beta   90.00
_cell.angle_gamma   90.00
#
_symmetry.space_group_name_H-M   'P 1'
#
loop_
_entity.id
_entity.type
_entity.pdbx_description
1 polymer ?
#
loop_
_entity_poly.entity_id
_entity_poly.type
_entity_poly.pdbx_seq_one_letter_code
_entity_poly.pdbx_strand_id
1 'polypeptide(L)'
;MVSFAIAPVAWGQAPSSPSSPAAPALAPSSTAALVAKPAPPQEVRELRIVVVGRAPVVMTPAALLAHPALSSSAAGGKARQVPLRPLLDKLVGPGARVAVVTDATGGRAVVPLAAWAAPGVVPVLWRNRRGLFKVGFVDAQGRRLSDSAEYRDVVELAVVFDR
;
A
#
# COMPACT_ATOMS: atom_id res chain seq x y z
N MET A 1 60.43 8.29 35.83
CA MET A 1 59.06 8.07 36.35
C MET A 1 58.56 6.74 35.83
N VAL A 2 57.81 6.04 36.66
CA VAL A 2 57.58 4.60 36.74
C VAL A 2 56.84 4.00 35.54
N SER A 3 57.36 2.88 35.02
CA SER A 3 56.68 1.90 34.15
C SER A 3 55.68 1.07 34.96
N PHE A 4 54.53 0.68 34.39
CA PHE A 4 53.97 -0.66 34.58
C PHE A 4 53.08 -1.06 33.39
N ALA A 5 53.40 -2.23 32.83
CA ALA A 5 52.60 -2.98 31.88
C ALA A 5 51.82 -4.06 32.63
N ILE A 6 50.60 -4.40 32.20
CA ILE A 6 49.91 -5.62 32.61
C ILE A 6 49.23 -6.25 31.39
N ALA A 7 49.63 -7.48 31.09
CA ALA A 7 49.15 -8.38 30.05
C ALA A 7 48.11 -9.37 30.63
N PRO A 8 47.52 -10.30 29.84
CA PRO A 8 46.16 -10.81 30.00
C PRO A 8 46.00 -11.98 30.98
N VAL A 9 44.79 -12.16 31.50
CA VAL A 9 44.39 -13.38 32.24
C VAL A 9 43.59 -14.30 31.33
N ALA A 10 44.14 -15.50 31.15
CA ALA A 10 43.54 -16.66 30.49
C ALA A 10 43.06 -17.67 31.56
N TRP A 11 41.83 -18.16 31.42
CA TRP A 11 41.28 -19.37 32.05
C TRP A 11 40.46 -20.02 30.93
N GLY A 12 40.57 -21.28 30.51
CA GLY A 12 41.21 -22.49 31.00
C GLY A 12 40.34 -23.63 30.43
N GLN A 13 40.91 -24.52 29.62
CA GLN A 13 40.20 -25.72 29.12
C GLN A 13 40.30 -26.88 30.12
N ALA A 14 39.26 -27.73 30.14
CA ALA A 14 39.28 -29.22 30.01
C ALA A 14 38.09 -29.87 30.78
N PRO A 15 37.83 -31.20 30.70
CA PRO A 15 37.35 -31.97 29.55
C PRO A 15 36.16 -32.94 29.90
N SER A 16 35.64 -33.65 28.88
CA SER A 16 35.02 -35.00 28.92
C SER A 16 33.59 -35.24 29.48
N SER A 17 32.74 -35.80 28.60
CA SER A 17 31.53 -36.62 28.89
C SER A 17 31.88 -37.92 29.64
N PRO A 18 30.94 -38.62 30.34
CA PRO A 18 30.01 -39.55 29.64
C PRO A 18 28.64 -39.82 30.32
N SER A 19 27.83 -40.61 29.58
CA SER A 19 26.80 -41.55 30.04
C SER A 19 25.35 -41.09 30.31
N SER A 20 24.47 -41.54 29.40
CA SER A 20 23.06 -41.87 29.67
C SER A 20 22.92 -42.99 30.71
N PRO A 21 21.77 -43.06 31.39
CA PRO A 21 20.87 -44.20 31.19
C PRO A 21 19.40 -43.79 30.96
N ALA A 22 18.62 -44.76 30.50
CA ALA A 22 17.34 -44.64 29.80
C ALA A 22 16.08 -44.34 30.67
N ALA A 23 15.09 -43.72 30.00
CA ALA A 23 13.59 -43.84 29.98
C ALA A 23 12.80 -44.38 31.22
N PRO A 24 11.47 -44.08 31.42
CA PRO A 24 10.47 -43.64 30.41
C PRO A 24 9.35 -42.63 30.85
N ALA A 25 8.63 -42.16 29.81
CA ALA A 25 7.19 -41.89 29.69
C ALA A 25 6.49 -40.63 30.29
N LEU A 26 5.65 -40.05 29.39
CA LEU A 26 4.41 -39.28 29.57
C LEU A 26 4.47 -37.78 29.88
N ALA A 27 4.38 -36.98 28.81
CA ALA A 27 3.58 -35.76 28.80
C ALA A 27 2.94 -35.55 27.43
N PRO A 28 1.61 -35.63 27.29
CA PRO A 28 0.93 -35.03 26.16
C PRO A 28 0.74 -33.54 26.50
N SER A 29 1.40 -32.65 25.78
CA SER A 29 1.02 -31.23 25.84
C SER A 29 1.24 -30.58 24.50
N SER A 30 0.10 -30.45 23.82
CA SER A 30 -0.24 -29.34 22.94
C SER A 30 0.79 -29.01 21.88
N THR A 31 0.74 -29.78 20.80
CA THR A 31 0.82 -29.18 19.48
C THR A 31 -0.34 -28.20 19.36
N ALA A 32 -0.15 -26.98 19.86
CA ALA A 32 -0.88 -25.83 19.37
C ALA A 32 -0.42 -25.67 17.92
N ALA A 33 -1.06 -26.43 17.04
CA ALA A 33 -1.20 -26.03 15.65
C ALA A 33 -1.70 -24.60 15.73
N LEU A 34 -0.81 -23.64 15.42
CA LEU A 34 -1.22 -22.30 15.08
C LEU A 34 -2.21 -22.50 13.96
N VAL A 35 -3.48 -22.52 14.33
CA VAL A 35 -4.59 -22.20 13.45
C VAL A 35 -4.20 -20.83 12.94
N ALA A 36 -3.57 -20.81 11.76
CA ALA A 36 -3.48 -19.63 10.96
C ALA A 36 -4.93 -19.23 10.78
N LYS A 37 -5.39 -18.29 11.63
CA LYS A 37 -6.64 -17.58 11.45
C LYS A 37 -6.63 -17.22 9.97
N PRO A 38 -7.54 -17.75 9.14
CA PRO A 38 -7.58 -17.34 7.76
C PRO A 38 -7.67 -15.83 7.80
N ALA A 39 -6.67 -15.16 7.23
CA ALA A 39 -6.74 -13.73 7.05
C ALA A 39 -8.12 -13.47 6.44
N PRO A 40 -8.93 -12.56 7.01
CA PRO A 40 -10.26 -12.30 6.48
C PRO A 40 -10.10 -12.12 4.96
N PRO A 41 -10.98 -12.73 4.14
CA PRO A 41 -10.90 -12.59 2.69
C PRO A 41 -10.69 -11.11 2.43
N GLN A 42 -9.55 -10.74 1.84
CA GLN A 42 -9.17 -9.34 1.69
C GLN A 42 -10.28 -8.68 0.89
N GLU A 43 -11.19 -8.01 1.61
CA GLU A 43 -12.39 -7.46 1.02
C GLU A 43 -11.93 -6.54 -0.09
N VAL A 44 -12.50 -6.76 -1.26
CA VAL A 44 -12.36 -5.90 -2.41
C VAL A 44 -12.87 -4.53 -1.97
N ARG A 45 -11.96 -3.67 -1.48
CA ARG A 45 -12.35 -2.39 -0.88
C ARG A 45 -12.88 -1.50 -1.98
N GLU A 46 -14.07 -0.96 -1.76
CA GLU A 46 -14.68 0.01 -2.66
C GLU A 46 -13.92 1.34 -2.56
N LEU A 47 -13.81 2.03 -3.69
CA LEU A 47 -13.29 3.40 -3.72
C LEU A 47 -14.47 4.35 -3.66
N ARG A 48 -14.50 5.23 -2.66
CA ARG A 48 -15.50 6.30 -2.57
C ARG A 48 -14.95 7.57 -3.17
N ILE A 49 -15.72 8.20 -4.06
CA ILE A 49 -15.40 9.51 -4.62
C ILE A 49 -16.41 10.50 -4.03
N VAL A 50 -15.94 11.29 -3.07
CA VAL A 50 -16.77 12.29 -2.39
C VAL A 50 -16.54 13.61 -3.07
N VAL A 51 -17.58 14.14 -3.73
CA VAL A 51 -17.51 15.48 -4.31
C VAL A 51 -17.97 16.48 -3.26
N VAL A 52 -17.14 17.47 -2.95
CA VAL A 52 -17.47 18.46 -1.91
C VAL A 52 -18.78 19.17 -2.27
N GLY A 53 -19.80 19.00 -1.41
CA GLY A 53 -21.14 19.56 -1.63
C GLY A 53 -22.09 18.72 -2.50
N ARG A 54 -21.75 17.47 -2.82
CA ARG A 54 -22.62 16.53 -3.56
C ARG A 54 -22.64 15.14 -2.92
N ALA A 55 -23.58 14.31 -3.36
CA ALA A 55 -23.66 12.92 -2.93
C ALA A 55 -22.38 12.13 -3.33
N PRO A 56 -21.87 11.27 -2.44
CA PRO A 56 -20.68 10.48 -2.73
C PRO A 56 -20.97 9.43 -3.81
N VAL A 57 -20.08 9.33 -4.78
CA VAL A 57 -20.10 8.30 -5.81
C VAL A 57 -19.27 7.12 -5.32
N VAL A 58 -19.91 5.99 -5.03
CA VAL A 58 -19.22 4.77 -4.62
C VAL A 58 -18.87 3.96 -5.86
N MET A 59 -17.59 3.65 -6.03
CA MET A 59 -17.11 2.85 -7.14
C MET A 59 -16.56 1.53 -6.64
N THR A 60 -17.22 0.45 -7.06
CA THR A 60 -16.64 -0.88 -6.87
C THR A 60 -15.44 -1.04 -7.81
N PRO A 61 -14.46 -1.88 -7.44
CA PRO A 61 -13.33 -2.12 -8.32
C PRO A 61 -13.71 -2.81 -9.64
N ALA A 62 -14.86 -3.51 -9.68
CA ALA A 62 -15.43 -4.05 -10.92
C ALA A 62 -16.02 -2.93 -11.80
N ALA A 63 -16.74 -1.97 -11.22
CA ALA A 63 -17.28 -0.82 -11.95
C ALA A 63 -16.18 0.05 -12.57
N LEU A 64 -15.05 0.23 -11.88
CA LEU A 64 -13.87 0.90 -12.44
C LEU A 64 -13.30 0.16 -13.66
N LEU A 65 -13.30 -1.18 -13.65
CA LEU A 65 -12.76 -1.96 -14.76
C LEU A 65 -13.74 -2.11 -15.93
N ALA A 66 -15.03 -2.14 -15.65
CA ALA A 66 -16.09 -2.19 -16.65
C ALA A 66 -16.28 -0.85 -17.37
N HIS A 67 -15.71 0.23 -16.83
CA HIS A 67 -15.85 1.55 -17.43
C HIS A 67 -15.08 1.60 -18.77
N PRO A 68 -15.74 1.92 -19.90
CA PRO A 68 -15.14 1.78 -21.23
C PRO A 68 -13.91 2.66 -21.44
N ALA A 69 -13.85 3.81 -20.77
CA ALA A 69 -12.68 4.70 -20.74
C ALA A 69 -11.45 4.11 -20.02
N LEU A 70 -11.66 3.05 -19.24
CA LEU A 70 -10.70 2.39 -18.35
C LEU A 70 -10.40 0.94 -18.79
N SER A 71 -11.08 0.48 -19.85
CA SER A 71 -11.02 -0.90 -20.36
C SER A 71 -9.81 -1.18 -21.25
N SER A 72 -9.07 -0.14 -21.67
CA SER A 72 -7.81 -0.29 -22.43
C SER A 72 -6.73 -0.89 -21.54
N SER A 73 -6.74 -2.22 -21.47
CA SER A 73 -5.82 -3.03 -20.70
C SER A 73 -4.39 -2.87 -21.23
N ALA A 74 -3.44 -2.57 -20.33
CA ALA A 74 -2.09 -3.06 -20.53
C ALA A 74 -2.17 -4.60 -20.58
N ALA A 75 -1.83 -5.18 -21.71
CA ALA A 75 -1.68 -6.63 -21.85
C ALA A 75 -0.62 -7.13 -20.84
N GLY A 76 -0.86 -8.27 -20.18
CA GLY A 76 0.20 -8.99 -19.45
C GLY A 76 0.24 -8.88 -17.92
N GLY A 77 -0.90 -8.75 -17.24
CA GLY A 77 -0.96 -9.00 -15.78
C GLY A 77 -0.25 -7.97 -14.89
N LYS A 78 0.06 -6.78 -15.43
CA LYS A 78 0.58 -5.63 -14.68
C LYS A 78 -0.54 -4.89 -13.95
N ALA A 79 -0.18 -4.15 -12.90
CA ALA A 79 -1.12 -3.29 -12.16
C ALA A 79 -1.84 -2.37 -13.15
N ARG A 80 -3.17 -2.33 -13.06
CA ARG A 80 -3.99 -1.50 -13.96
C ARG A 80 -3.91 -0.06 -13.48
N GLN A 81 -3.44 0.81 -14.37
CA GLN A 81 -3.33 2.24 -14.15
C GLN A 81 -4.46 2.96 -14.88
N VAL A 82 -5.09 3.90 -14.19
CA VAL A 82 -6.20 4.70 -14.69
C VAL A 82 -5.86 6.17 -14.51
N PRO A 83 -5.81 6.99 -15.58
CA PRO A 83 -5.64 8.43 -15.44
C PRO A 83 -6.83 9.05 -14.69
N LEU A 84 -6.55 9.80 -13.62
CA LEU A 84 -7.60 10.33 -12.74
C LEU A 84 -8.38 11.49 -13.37
N ARG A 85 -7.72 12.39 -14.11
CA ARG A 85 -8.41 13.54 -14.75
C ARG A 85 -9.57 13.13 -15.65
N PRO A 86 -9.38 12.29 -16.70
CA PRO A 86 -10.49 11.88 -17.55
C PRO A 86 -11.51 10.98 -16.84
N LEU A 87 -11.11 10.32 -15.74
CA LEU A 87 -12.04 9.59 -14.89
C LEU A 87 -12.98 10.57 -14.16
N LEU A 88 -12.42 11.59 -13.51
CA LEU A 88 -13.18 12.59 -12.78
C LEU A 88 -14.05 13.45 -13.70
N ASP A 89 -13.54 13.81 -14.88
CA ASP A 89 -14.31 14.56 -15.88
C ASP A 89 -15.60 13.83 -16.27
N LYS A 90 -15.55 12.49 -16.36
CA LYS A 90 -16.72 11.66 -16.71
C LYS A 90 -17.66 11.40 -15.54
N LEU A 91 -17.13 11.24 -14.32
CA LEU A 91 -17.93 10.87 -13.14
C LEU A 91 -18.56 12.07 -12.45
N VAL A 92 -17.80 13.16 -12.37
CA VAL A 92 -18.12 14.32 -11.53
C VAL A 92 -18.41 15.54 -12.40
N GLY A 93 -17.69 15.67 -13.50
CA GLY A 93 -17.78 16.76 -14.45
C GLY A 93 -16.41 17.38 -14.74
N PRO A 94 -16.29 18.17 -15.82
CA PRO A 94 -15.03 18.77 -16.22
C PRO A 94 -14.46 19.69 -15.13
N GLY A 95 -13.14 19.68 -14.99
CA GLY A 95 -12.44 20.55 -14.02
C GLY A 95 -12.46 20.03 -12.58
N ALA A 96 -12.91 18.79 -12.38
CA ALA A 96 -12.83 18.11 -11.10
C ALA A 96 -11.39 17.65 -10.80
N ARG A 97 -10.93 17.88 -9.58
CA ARG A 97 -9.63 17.39 -9.08
C ARG A 97 -9.72 16.75 -7.72
N VAL A 98 -8.79 15.84 -7.43
CA VAL A 98 -8.63 15.31 -6.08
C VAL A 98 -7.92 16.36 -5.21
N ALA A 99 -8.55 16.73 -4.10
CA ALA A 99 -7.95 17.60 -3.09
C ALA A 99 -7.47 16.83 -1.86
N VAL A 100 -8.16 15.76 -1.49
CA VAL A 100 -7.80 14.92 -0.34
C VAL A 100 -7.93 13.45 -0.71
N VAL A 101 -6.98 12.67 -0.22
CA VAL A 101 -7.01 11.20 -0.30
C VAL A 101 -7.14 10.67 1.12
N THR A 102 -8.08 9.75 1.34
CA THR A 102 -8.22 9.03 2.62
C THR A 102 -7.79 7.58 2.44
N ASP A 103 -6.91 7.12 3.33
CA ASP A 103 -6.44 5.74 3.35
C ASP A 103 -7.35 4.82 4.20
N ALA A 104 -7.09 3.52 4.10
CA ALA A 104 -7.77 2.45 4.82
C ALA A 104 -7.75 2.58 6.35
N THR A 105 -6.85 3.37 6.92
CA THR A 105 -6.73 3.65 8.36
C THR A 105 -7.46 4.92 8.78
N GLY A 106 -8.04 5.66 7.83
CA GLY A 106 -8.68 6.95 8.06
C GLY A 106 -7.71 8.14 7.96
N GLY A 107 -6.44 7.89 7.65
CA GLY A 107 -5.43 8.92 7.41
C GLY A 107 -5.81 9.76 6.19
N ARG A 108 -5.73 11.08 6.33
CA ARG A 108 -6.05 12.04 5.27
C ARG A 108 -4.80 12.74 4.79
N ALA A 109 -4.60 12.75 3.48
CA ALA A 109 -3.50 13.46 2.86
C ALA A 109 -4.01 14.47 1.83
N VAL A 110 -3.54 15.71 1.93
CA VAL A 110 -3.87 16.77 0.98
C VAL A 110 -3.04 16.57 -0.28
N VAL A 111 -3.69 16.67 -1.43
CA VAL A 111 -3.03 16.67 -2.74
C VAL A 111 -2.81 18.14 -3.15
N PRO A 112 -1.56 18.61 -3.22
CA PRO A 112 -1.27 19.99 -3.59
C PRO A 112 -1.75 20.30 -5.02
N LEU A 113 -2.37 21.47 -5.21
CA LEU A 113 -2.79 21.92 -6.54
C LEU A 113 -1.61 21.97 -7.51
N ALA A 114 -0.44 22.43 -7.06
CA ALA A 114 0.76 22.48 -7.87
C ALA A 114 1.19 21.10 -8.40
N ALA A 115 1.08 20.05 -7.58
CA ALA A 115 1.37 18.68 -8.01
C ALA A 115 0.30 18.14 -8.96
N TRP A 116 -0.97 18.48 -8.71
CA TRP A 116 -2.08 18.08 -9.58
C TRP A 116 -2.03 18.74 -10.96
N ALA A 117 -1.67 20.02 -11.04
CA ALA A 117 -1.67 20.83 -12.25
C ALA A 117 -0.28 20.95 -12.92
N ALA A 118 0.74 20.25 -12.40
CA ALA A 118 2.08 20.31 -12.94
C ALA A 118 2.12 19.92 -14.43
N PRO A 119 2.82 20.68 -15.29
CA PRO A 119 2.91 20.39 -16.71
C PRO A 119 3.68 19.07 -16.92
N GLY A 120 3.18 18.24 -17.85
CA GLY A 120 3.77 16.92 -18.14
C GLY A 120 3.53 15.85 -17.06
N VAL A 121 2.80 16.18 -15.99
CA VAL A 121 2.44 15.25 -14.92
C VAL A 121 1.01 14.75 -15.08
N VAL A 122 0.83 13.44 -15.00
CA VAL A 122 -0.48 12.78 -15.09
C VAL A 122 -0.79 12.11 -13.75
N PRO A 123 -1.80 12.58 -13.00
CA PRO A 123 -2.25 11.89 -11.80
C PRO A 123 -3.01 10.62 -12.19
N VAL A 124 -2.69 9.52 -11.52
CA VAL A 124 -3.24 8.20 -11.84
C VAL A 124 -3.63 7.43 -10.59
N LEU A 125 -4.62 6.56 -10.79
CA LEU A 125 -5.11 5.58 -9.84
C LEU A 125 -4.61 4.20 -10.28
N TRP A 126 -3.88 3.51 -9.41
CA TRP A 126 -3.53 2.11 -9.62
C TRP A 126 -4.41 1.21 -8.79
N ARG A 127 -4.75 0.05 -9.36
CA ARG A 127 -5.28 -1.08 -8.61
C ARG A 127 -4.25 -2.20 -8.61
N ASN A 128 -3.83 -2.64 -7.42
CA ASN A 128 -2.93 -3.77 -7.28
C ASN A 128 -3.68 -5.11 -7.41
N ARG A 129 -2.94 -6.22 -7.46
CA ARG A 129 -3.52 -7.58 -7.52
C ARG A 129 -4.37 -7.95 -6.30
N ARG A 130 -4.17 -7.27 -5.16
CA ARG A 130 -4.94 -7.43 -3.92
C ARG A 130 -6.23 -6.59 -3.91
N GLY A 131 -6.50 -5.84 -4.96
CA GLY A 131 -7.67 -4.97 -5.06
C GLY A 131 -7.56 -3.65 -4.30
N LEU A 132 -6.39 -3.33 -3.73
CA LEU A 132 -6.15 -2.05 -3.06
C LEU A 132 -5.81 -0.97 -4.08
N PHE A 133 -6.24 0.25 -3.78
CA PHE A 133 -6.00 1.41 -4.62
C PHE A 133 -4.80 2.22 -4.16
N LYS A 134 -4.15 2.83 -5.13
CA LYS A 134 -3.06 3.78 -4.91
C LYS A 134 -3.24 4.98 -5.82
N VAL A 135 -2.89 6.16 -5.33
CA VAL A 135 -2.83 7.37 -6.14
C VAL A 135 -1.40 7.86 -6.22
N GLY A 136 -1.02 8.41 -7.36
CA GLY A 136 0.28 9.05 -7.55
C GLY A 136 0.40 9.61 -8.95
N PHE A 137 1.64 9.88 -9.35
CA PHE A 137 1.92 10.73 -10.50
C PHE A 137 2.92 10.07 -11.43
N VAL A 138 2.65 10.17 -12.73
CA VAL A 138 3.53 9.70 -13.81
C VAL A 138 3.85 10.82 -14.79
N ASP A 139 4.91 10.65 -15.56
CA ASP A 139 5.21 11.50 -16.71
C ASP A 139 4.28 11.18 -17.91
N ALA A 140 4.41 11.95 -18.98
CA ALA A 140 3.67 11.75 -20.22
C ALA A 140 3.91 10.36 -20.86
N GLN A 141 5.01 9.70 -20.53
CA GLN A 141 5.38 8.36 -20.97
C GLN A 141 4.86 7.25 -20.05
N GLY A 142 4.11 7.60 -18.99
CA GLY A 142 3.57 6.67 -18.02
C GLY A 142 4.60 6.14 -17.02
N ARG A 143 5.80 6.72 -16.97
CA ARG A 143 6.83 6.37 -15.98
C ARG A 143 6.54 7.09 -14.68
N ARG A 144 6.70 6.37 -13.58
CA ARG A 144 6.48 6.91 -12.24
C ARG A 144 7.51 8.00 -11.94
N LEU A 145 7.03 9.12 -11.39
CA LEU A 145 7.87 10.20 -10.91
C LEU A 145 8.42 9.85 -9.52
N SER A 146 9.74 9.77 -9.40
CA SER A 146 10.45 9.36 -8.16
C SER A 146 10.20 10.33 -7.00
N ASP A 147 10.13 11.63 -7.30
CA ASP A 147 10.01 12.71 -6.30
C ASP A 147 8.55 13.11 -6.02
N SER A 148 7.58 12.37 -6.58
CA SER A 148 6.16 12.66 -6.41
C SER A 148 5.54 11.88 -5.28
N ALA A 149 4.55 12.49 -4.61
CA ALA A 149 3.78 11.83 -3.56
C ALA A 149 3.09 10.56 -4.09
N GLU A 150 3.14 9.49 -3.29
CA GLU A 150 2.38 8.26 -3.51
C GLU A 150 1.46 8.04 -2.30
N TYR A 151 0.17 7.88 -2.55
CA TYR A 151 -0.84 7.56 -1.55
C TYR A 151 -1.24 6.11 -1.70
N ARG A 152 -1.15 5.34 -0.62
CA ARG A 152 -1.38 3.89 -0.62
C ARG A 152 -2.65 3.54 0.14
N ASP A 153 -3.20 2.37 -0.18
CA ASP A 153 -4.39 1.80 0.45
C ASP A 153 -5.55 2.79 0.50
N VAL A 154 -5.73 3.51 -0.61
CA VAL A 154 -6.72 4.56 -0.76
C VAL A 154 -8.13 3.95 -0.76
N VAL A 155 -9.02 4.51 0.04
CA VAL A 155 -10.44 4.11 0.10
C VAL A 155 -11.38 5.26 -0.24
N GLU A 156 -10.91 6.51 -0.16
CA GLU A 156 -11.71 7.69 -0.51
C GLU A 156 -10.89 8.76 -1.24
N LEU A 157 -11.51 9.40 -2.22
CA LEU A 157 -11.02 10.59 -2.92
C LEU A 157 -12.01 11.74 -2.69
N ALA A 158 -11.58 12.78 -1.99
CA ALA A 158 -12.34 14.01 -1.90
C ALA A 158 -12.02 14.89 -3.12
N VAL A 159 -13.05 15.19 -3.90
CA VAL A 159 -12.97 15.90 -5.18
C VAL A 159 -13.57 17.29 -5.04
N VAL A 160 -12.86 18.27 -5.56
CA VAL A 160 -13.27 19.67 -5.65
C VAL A 160 -13.26 20.12 -7.11
N PHE A 161 -14.00 21.18 -7.41
CA PHE A 161 -13.88 21.88 -8.69
C PHE A 161 -12.98 23.09 -8.49
N ASP A 162 -12.00 23.25 -9.39
CA ASP A 162 -11.29 24.52 -9.48
C ASP A 162 -12.27 25.55 -10.06
N ARG A 163 -12.55 26.61 -9.29
CA ARG A 163 -13.38 27.74 -9.71
C ARG A 163 -12.56 28.75 -10.48
#